data_AF-E4ZCL8-F1
#
_entry.id   AF-E4ZCL8-F1
#
_cell.length_a   1.000
_cell.length_b   1.000
_cell.length_c   1.000
_cell.angle_alpha   90.00
_cell.angle_beta   90.00
_cell.angle_gamma   90.00
#
_symmetry.space_group_name_H-M   'P 1'
#
loop_
_entity.id
_entity.type
_entity.pdbx_description
1 polymer ?
#
loop_
_entity_poly.entity_id
_entity_poly.type
_entity_poly.pdbx_seq_one_letter_code
_entity_poly.pdbx_strand_id
1 'polypeptide(L)'
;MITRLAAYRKTLLTCLILWASIVAVFSAERFFMLHHFVSDDIRSRYAGDLAALFVKGLLFDIKIASIAAAFPFLIGLFGLATQKTAALTVRILPTVATVLSLTAFAAALGNWFYFSVYDRQFDVFVFGLADEDTRAVLKTVWSDYPVIPCLAALIAATFVFGKIFSPPPPLSDGLVGENRLDCRRPLTRPRTFRRHTRLVRQIPPASDRHADFRRTAN
;
A
#
# COMPACT_ATOMS: atom_id res chain seq x y z
N MET A 1 -2.90 7.32 -15.66
CA MET A 1 -1.92 6.25 -15.36
C MET A 1 -1.09 6.68 -14.16
N ILE A 2 -0.93 5.83 -13.13
CA ILE A 2 0.00 6.11 -12.03
C ILE A 2 1.43 6.09 -12.57
N THR A 3 2.23 7.08 -12.22
CA THR A 3 3.66 7.09 -12.54
C THR A 3 4.43 6.14 -11.59
N ARG A 4 5.55 5.57 -12.04
CA ARG A 4 6.40 4.69 -11.20
C ARG A 4 6.81 5.35 -9.88
N LEU A 5 7.10 6.66 -9.92
CA LEU A 5 7.44 7.44 -8.74
C LEU A 5 6.26 7.56 -7.76
N ALA A 6 5.03 7.79 -8.26
CA ALA A 6 3.84 7.84 -7.42
C ALA A 6 3.50 6.46 -6.82
N ALA A 7 3.71 5.37 -7.56
CA ALA A 7 3.59 4.01 -7.03
C ALA A 7 4.58 3.76 -5.89
N TYR A 8 5.85 4.12 -6.09
CA TYR A 8 6.89 3.94 -5.08
C TYR A 8 6.65 4.77 -3.82
N ARG A 9 6.20 6.02 -3.95
CA ARG A 9 5.80 6.84 -2.80
C ARG A 9 4.71 6.16 -1.97
N LYS A 10 3.71 5.55 -2.62
CA LYS A 10 2.66 4.78 -1.92
C LYS A 10 3.25 3.57 -1.21
N THR A 11 4.13 2.82 -1.87
CA THR A 11 4.84 1.69 -1.26
C THR A 11 5.61 2.09 -0.01
N LEU A 12 6.38 3.18 -0.06
CA LEU A 12 7.11 3.70 1.11
C LEU A 12 6.19 4.04 2.28
N LEU A 13 5.08 4.72 2.00
CA LEU A 13 4.09 5.06 3.03
C LEU A 13 3.46 3.81 3.64
N THR A 14 3.07 2.83 2.83
CA THR A 14 2.54 1.54 3.34
C THR A 14 3.55 0.82 4.22
N CYS A 15 4.84 0.80 3.84
CA CYS A 15 5.89 0.18 4.64
C CYS A 15 6.12 0.94 5.96
N LEU A 16 6.08 2.28 5.94
CA LEU A 16 6.21 3.10 7.14
C LEU A 16 5.03 2.88 8.10
N ILE A 17 3.80 2.83 7.58
CA ILE A 17 2.60 2.56 8.38
C ILE A 17 2.66 1.15 8.98
N LEU A 18 3.09 0.15 8.20
CA LEU A 18 3.31 -1.22 8.69
C LEU A 18 4.35 -1.27 9.81
N TRP A 19 5.48 -0.60 9.61
CA TRP A 19 6.52 -0.53 10.63
C TRP A 19 5.98 0.10 11.93
N ALA A 20 5.29 1.24 11.81
CA ALA A 20 4.75 1.95 12.97
C ALA A 20 3.65 1.14 13.68
N SER A 21 2.78 0.43 12.94
CA SER A 21 1.73 -0.39 13.53
C SER A 21 2.30 -1.54 14.36
N ILE A 22 3.34 -2.23 13.86
CA ILE A 22 3.98 -3.34 14.58
C ILE A 22 4.68 -2.83 15.84
N VAL A 23 5.44 -1.71 15.75
CA VAL A 23 6.08 -1.10 16.93
C VAL A 23 5.01 -0.74 17.98
N ALA A 24 3.92 -0.10 17.56
CA ALA A 24 2.86 0.31 18.46
C ALA A 24 2.19 -0.88 19.16
N VAL A 25 1.91 -1.96 18.43
CA VAL A 25 1.29 -3.18 18.99
C VAL A 25 2.18 -3.80 20.08
N PHE A 26 3.46 -4.03 19.81
CA PHE A 26 4.35 -4.64 20.81
C PHE A 26 4.68 -3.69 21.97
N SER A 27 4.83 -2.39 21.71
CA SER A 27 5.02 -1.42 22.79
C SER A 27 3.80 -1.32 23.70
N ALA A 28 2.59 -1.34 23.13
CA ALA A 28 1.35 -1.33 23.91
C ALA A 28 1.19 -2.62 24.72
N GLU A 29 1.45 -3.78 24.12
CA GLU A 29 1.41 -5.06 24.84
C GLU A 29 2.40 -5.08 26.01
N ARG A 30 3.66 -4.69 25.80
CA ARG A 30 4.64 -4.57 26.90
C ARG A 30 4.16 -3.64 28.01
N PHE A 31 3.58 -2.49 27.64
CA PHE A 31 3.04 -1.55 28.62
C PHE A 31 1.93 -2.20 29.45
N PHE A 32 0.95 -2.84 28.82
CA PHE A 32 -0.11 -3.52 29.53
C PHE A 32 0.42 -4.68 30.40
N MET A 33 1.42 -5.43 29.90
CA MET A 33 2.00 -6.55 30.66
C MET A 33 2.70 -6.05 31.92
N LEU A 34 3.46 -4.96 31.84
CA LEU A 34 4.09 -4.37 33.03
C LEU A 34 3.03 -3.99 34.07
N HIS A 35 1.92 -3.39 33.64
CA HIS A 35 0.89 -2.93 34.55
C HIS A 35 0.00 -4.06 35.12
N HIS A 36 -0.10 -5.19 34.43
CA HIS A 36 -0.95 -6.30 34.83
C HIS A 36 -0.20 -7.38 35.63
N PHE A 37 1.01 -7.74 35.18
CA PHE A 37 1.77 -8.84 35.78
C PHE A 37 2.80 -8.38 36.82
N VAL A 38 3.26 -7.12 36.78
CA VAL A 38 4.24 -6.62 37.76
C VAL A 38 3.54 -5.82 38.84
N SER A 39 3.79 -6.19 40.10
CA SER A 39 3.18 -5.54 41.26
C SER A 39 3.67 -4.10 41.45
N ASP A 40 2.83 -3.30 42.13
CA ASP A 40 3.13 -1.89 42.42
C ASP A 40 4.37 -1.71 43.28
N ASP A 41 4.64 -2.64 44.20
CA ASP A 41 5.84 -2.64 45.04
C ASP A 41 7.11 -2.75 44.19
N ILE A 42 7.17 -3.74 43.29
CA ILE A 42 8.32 -3.93 42.40
C ILE A 42 8.47 -2.73 41.46
N ARG A 43 7.36 -2.26 40.89
CA ARG A 43 7.36 -1.15 39.94
C ARG A 43 7.80 0.17 40.58
N SER A 44 7.41 0.44 41.81
CA SER A 44 7.84 1.64 42.56
C SER A 44 9.30 1.53 43.01
N ARG A 45 9.73 0.34 43.46
CA ARG A 45 11.12 0.07 43.87
C ARG A 45 12.13 0.26 42.74
N TYR A 46 11.75 -0.11 41.51
CA TYR A 46 12.60 0.01 40.32
C TYR A 46 12.16 1.12 39.35
N ALA A 47 11.42 2.12 39.82
CA ALA A 47 10.87 3.18 38.98
C ALA A 47 11.93 3.90 38.13
N GLY A 48 13.15 4.07 38.67
CA GLY A 48 14.29 4.68 37.96
C GLY A 48 14.77 3.88 36.75
N ASP A 49 14.59 2.56 36.76
CA ASP A 49 15.08 1.66 35.70
C ASP A 49 14.00 1.35 34.65
N LEU A 50 12.73 1.68 34.92
CA LEU A 50 11.61 1.41 34.00
C LEU A 50 11.82 2.09 32.65
N ALA A 51 12.33 3.32 32.63
CA ALA A 51 12.61 4.02 31.39
C ALA A 51 13.65 3.27 30.54
N ALA A 52 14.73 2.78 31.15
CA ALA A 52 15.75 2.00 30.46
C ALA A 52 15.18 0.66 29.95
N LEU A 53 14.34 0.00 30.75
CA LEU A 53 13.62 -1.22 30.35
C LEU A 53 12.74 -0.99 29.12
N PHE A 54 11.94 0.08 29.11
CA PHE A 54 11.10 0.42 27.97
C PHE A 54 11.91 0.81 26.73
N VAL A 55 13.01 1.55 26.89
CA VAL A 55 13.89 1.91 25.77
C VAL A 55 14.52 0.66 25.17
N LYS A 56 15.05 -0.26 25.99
CA LYS A 56 15.61 -1.52 25.50
C LYS A 56 14.56 -2.37 24.80
N GLY A 57 13.38 -2.47 25.39
CA GLY A 57 12.26 -3.14 24.76
C GLY A 57 11.87 -2.51 23.41
N LEU A 58 11.75 -1.18 23.36
CA LEU A 58 11.37 -0.46 22.14
C LEU A 58 12.39 -0.70 21.01
N LEU A 59 13.69 -0.79 21.34
CA LEU A 59 14.72 -1.14 20.35
C LEU A 59 14.50 -2.54 19.77
N PHE A 60 14.06 -3.51 20.57
CA PHE A 60 13.67 -4.83 20.06
C PHE A 60 12.44 -4.74 19.17
N ASP A 61 11.41 -3.98 19.55
CA ASP A 61 10.20 -3.82 18.74
C ASP A 61 10.53 -3.18 17.38
N ILE A 62 11.38 -2.16 17.39
CA ILE A 62 11.89 -1.50 16.16
C ILE A 62 12.64 -2.50 15.29
N LYS A 63 13.52 -3.34 15.88
CA LYS A 63 14.25 -4.37 15.14
C LYS A 63 13.27 -5.34 14.45
N ILE A 64 12.29 -5.87 15.19
CA ILE A 64 11.31 -6.82 14.64
C ILE A 64 10.45 -6.16 13.56
N ALA A 65 9.92 -4.97 13.82
CA ALA A 65 9.15 -4.20 12.83
C ALA A 65 9.96 -3.89 11.57
N SER A 66 11.26 -3.58 11.71
CA SER A 66 12.14 -3.31 10.58
C SER A 66 12.39 -4.55 9.73
N ILE A 67 12.59 -5.72 10.36
CA ILE A 67 12.71 -6.99 9.63
C ILE A 67 11.41 -7.30 8.89
N ALA A 68 10.26 -7.15 9.55
CA ALA A 68 8.95 -7.39 8.95
C ALA A 68 8.66 -6.43 7.78
N ALA A 69 9.04 -5.15 7.90
CA ALA A 69 8.86 -4.14 6.85
C ALA A 69 9.90 -4.23 5.72
N ALA A 70 11.08 -4.79 5.96
CA ALA A 70 12.13 -4.94 4.95
C ALA A 70 11.67 -5.83 3.79
N PHE A 71 10.94 -6.91 4.07
CA PHE A 71 10.41 -7.81 3.04
C PHE A 71 9.47 -7.11 2.04
N PRO A 72 8.37 -6.44 2.46
CA PRO A 72 7.50 -5.68 1.56
C PRO A 72 8.22 -4.48 0.91
N PHE A 73 9.19 -3.87 1.60
CA PHE A 73 10.00 -2.80 1.03
C PHE A 73 10.84 -3.28 -0.17
N LEU A 74 11.51 -4.43 -0.06
CA LEU A 74 12.32 -5.01 -1.14
C LEU A 74 11.45 -5.41 -2.36
N ILE A 75 10.27 -5.99 -2.12
CA ILE A 75 9.27 -6.23 -3.18
C ILE A 75 8.87 -4.90 -3.84
N GLY A 76 8.68 -3.87 -3.02
CA GLY A 76 8.45 -2.49 -3.45
C GLY A 76 9.49 -1.95 -4.42
N LEU A 77 10.76 -2.16 -4.07
CA LEU A 77 11.91 -1.74 -4.86
C LEU A 77 11.97 -2.50 -6.20
N PHE A 78 11.78 -3.82 -6.19
CA PHE A 78 11.69 -4.61 -7.43
C PHE A 78 10.49 -4.18 -8.30
N GLY A 79 9.39 -3.80 -7.65
CA GLY A 79 8.21 -3.24 -8.27
C GLY A 79 8.51 -2.06 -9.19
N LEU A 80 9.56 -1.29 -8.91
CA LEU A 80 9.97 -0.21 -9.78
C LEU A 80 10.40 -0.68 -11.16
N ALA A 81 10.83 -1.92 -11.42
CA ALA A 81 11.44 -2.32 -12.71
C ALA A 81 10.60 -1.99 -13.96
N THR A 82 9.28 -2.18 -13.90
CA THR A 82 8.35 -1.90 -15.00
C THR A 82 7.05 -1.26 -14.48
N GLN A 83 6.25 -0.68 -15.38
CA GLN A 83 4.93 -0.16 -15.00
C GLN A 83 3.98 -1.27 -14.51
N LYS A 84 4.07 -2.47 -15.11
CA LYS A 84 3.25 -3.62 -14.73
C LYS A 84 3.60 -4.11 -13.32
N THR A 85 4.89 -4.23 -13.01
CA THR A 85 5.36 -4.65 -11.67
C THR A 85 5.03 -3.59 -10.61
N ALA A 86 5.08 -2.30 -10.95
CA ALA A 86 4.73 -1.23 -10.03
C ALA A 86 3.24 -1.27 -9.68
N ALA A 87 2.37 -1.48 -10.68
CA ALA A 87 0.93 -1.64 -10.47
C ALA A 87 0.60 -2.90 -9.64
N LEU A 88 1.28 -4.01 -9.91
CA LEU A 88 1.10 -5.26 -9.15
C LEU A 88 1.52 -5.08 -7.69
N THR A 89 2.66 -4.43 -7.46
CA THR A 89 3.19 -4.14 -6.13
C THR A 89 2.19 -3.33 -5.31
N VAL A 90 1.70 -2.22 -5.85
CA VAL A 90 0.71 -1.36 -5.15
C VAL A 90 -0.59 -2.12 -4.86
N ARG A 91 -0.94 -3.14 -5.65
CA ARG A 91 -2.12 -3.98 -5.43
C ARG A 91 -1.92 -5.00 -4.32
N ILE A 92 -0.76 -5.65 -4.24
CA ILE A 92 -0.49 -6.75 -3.28
C ILE A 92 -0.04 -6.23 -1.92
N LEU A 93 0.73 -5.13 -1.89
CA LEU A 93 1.39 -4.63 -0.69
C LEU A 93 0.42 -4.34 0.49
N PRO A 94 -0.77 -3.73 0.28
CA PRO A 94 -1.75 -3.54 1.36
C PRO A 94 -2.18 -4.82 2.05
N THR A 95 -2.40 -5.89 1.27
CA THR A 95 -2.79 -7.19 1.80
C THR A 95 -1.66 -7.79 2.61
N VAL A 96 -0.43 -7.74 2.09
CA VAL A 96 0.76 -8.22 2.83
C VAL A 96 0.94 -7.46 4.14
N ALA A 97 0.82 -6.12 4.12
CA ALA A 97 0.93 -5.29 5.32
C ALA A 97 -0.17 -5.60 6.35
N THR A 98 -1.40 -5.84 5.89
CA THR A 98 -2.52 -6.24 6.76
C THR A 98 -2.24 -7.58 7.43
N VAL A 99 -1.79 -8.59 6.66
CA VAL A 99 -1.46 -9.91 7.18
C VAL A 99 -0.35 -9.82 8.20
N LEU A 100 0.75 -9.12 7.90
CA LEU A 100 1.88 -8.97 8.82
C LEU A 100 1.49 -8.24 10.11
N SER A 101 0.65 -7.20 10.03
CA SER A 101 0.13 -6.50 11.22
C SER A 101 -0.78 -7.40 12.06
N LEU A 102 -1.62 -8.22 11.41
CA LEU A 102 -2.49 -9.18 12.08
C LEU A 102 -1.68 -10.28 12.77
N THR A 103 -0.62 -10.78 12.12
CA THR A 103 0.30 -11.74 12.73
C THR A 103 1.01 -11.15 13.94
N ALA A 104 1.49 -9.91 13.87
CA ALA A 104 2.10 -9.24 15.03
C ALA A 104 1.12 -9.07 16.19
N PHE A 105 -0.13 -8.67 15.89
CA PHE A 105 -1.19 -8.55 16.89
C PHE A 105 -1.57 -9.90 17.52
N ALA A 106 -1.69 -10.96 16.72
CA ALA A 106 -1.93 -12.30 17.21
C ALA A 106 -0.77 -12.81 18.09
N ALA A 107 0.48 -12.51 17.72
CA ALA A 107 1.65 -12.84 18.52
C ALA A 107 1.66 -12.09 19.86
N ALA A 108 1.27 -10.81 19.89
CA ALA A 108 1.14 -10.04 21.12
C ALA A 108 0.05 -10.62 22.05
N LEU A 109 -1.12 -10.96 21.51
CA LEU A 109 -2.18 -11.65 22.27
C LEU A 109 -1.71 -13.02 22.78
N GLY A 110 -1.06 -13.80 21.93
CA GLY A 110 -0.52 -15.09 22.31
C GLY A 110 0.51 -14.98 23.43
N ASN A 111 1.41 -13.99 23.36
CA ASN A 111 2.44 -13.77 24.37
C ASN A 111 1.83 -13.37 25.72
N TRP A 112 0.77 -12.54 25.72
CA TRP A 112 0.02 -12.21 26.93
C TRP A 112 -0.49 -13.46 27.66
N PHE A 113 -1.21 -14.34 26.95
CA PHE A 113 -1.77 -15.54 27.55
C PHE A 113 -0.70 -16.57 27.90
N TYR A 114 0.34 -16.70 27.07
CA TYR A 114 1.49 -17.54 27.37
C TYR A 114 2.17 -17.11 28.66
N PHE A 115 2.38 -15.80 28.85
CA PHE A 115 2.95 -15.27 30.08
C PHE A 115 2.04 -15.54 31.29
N SER A 116 0.72 -15.42 31.15
CA SER A 116 -0.21 -15.69 32.26
C SER A 116 -0.18 -17.13 32.79
N VAL A 117 0.29 -18.09 31.97
CA VAL A 117 0.43 -19.50 32.36
C VAL A 117 1.82 -19.82 32.88
N TYR A 118 2.83 -19.33 32.17
CA TYR A 118 4.20 -19.81 32.32
C TYR A 118 5.14 -18.77 32.94
N ASP A 119 4.64 -17.57 33.27
CA ASP A 119 5.39 -16.43 33.81
C ASP A 119 6.66 -16.10 33.02
N ARG A 120 6.59 -16.31 31.71
CA ARG A 120 7.70 -16.15 30.76
C ARG A 120 7.17 -15.76 29.39
N GLN A 121 7.98 -15.04 28.64
CA GLN A 121 7.68 -14.75 27.23
C GLN A 121 7.91 -16.00 26.37
N PHE A 122 7.40 -15.97 25.14
CA PHE A 122 7.61 -17.07 24.18
C PHE A 122 9.08 -17.52 24.12
N ASP A 123 9.27 -18.82 24.30
CA ASP A 123 10.57 -19.48 24.30
C ASP A 123 10.40 -20.89 23.71
N VAL A 124 11.49 -21.66 23.57
CA VAL A 124 11.55 -22.98 22.92
C VAL A 124 10.49 -23.98 23.43
N PHE A 125 10.02 -23.81 24.66
CA PHE A 125 8.97 -24.65 25.26
C PHE A 125 7.61 -24.52 24.58
N VAL A 126 7.37 -23.44 23.82
CA VAL A 126 6.17 -23.32 22.99
C VAL A 126 6.07 -24.46 21.97
N PHE A 127 7.21 -25.00 21.52
CA PHE A 127 7.24 -26.12 20.58
C PHE A 127 6.99 -27.47 21.27
N GLY A 128 7.23 -27.57 22.58
CA GLY A 128 6.89 -28.77 23.37
C GLY A 128 5.38 -29.01 23.49
N LEU A 129 4.55 -27.98 23.29
CA LEU A 129 3.09 -28.11 23.23
C LEU A 129 2.59 -28.95 22.05
N ALA A 130 3.40 -29.09 21.00
CA ALA A 130 3.09 -29.94 19.86
C ALA A 130 3.41 -31.41 20.12
N ASP A 131 4.34 -31.69 21.04
CA ASP A 131 4.72 -33.05 21.44
C ASP A 131 3.79 -33.63 22.51
N GLU A 132 3.14 -32.77 23.31
CA GLU A 132 2.07 -33.16 24.23
C GLU A 132 0.72 -33.36 23.49
N ASP A 133 -0.25 -34.00 24.14
CA ASP A 133 -1.60 -34.23 23.57
C ASP A 133 -2.28 -32.89 23.24
N THR A 134 -2.07 -32.43 22.00
CA THR A 134 -2.48 -31.10 21.53
C THR A 134 -3.99 -30.92 21.62
N ARG A 135 -4.76 -32.02 21.57
CA ARG A 135 -6.22 -31.99 21.74
C ARG A 135 -6.61 -31.65 23.17
N ALA A 136 -5.90 -32.20 24.15
CA ALA A 136 -6.10 -31.87 25.54
C ALA A 136 -5.76 -30.40 25.81
N VAL A 137 -4.60 -29.94 25.29
CA VAL A 137 -4.16 -28.52 25.40
C VAL A 137 -5.19 -27.57 24.78
N LEU A 138 -5.68 -27.87 23.57
CA LEU A 138 -6.68 -27.01 22.89
C LEU A 138 -8.02 -26.98 23.65
N LYS A 139 -8.42 -28.10 24.26
CA LYS A 139 -9.64 -28.16 25.09
C LYS A 139 -9.51 -27.29 26.34
N THR A 140 -8.36 -27.33 27.02
CA THR A 140 -8.08 -26.43 28.15
C THR A 140 -8.02 -24.98 27.70
N VAL A 141 -7.41 -24.67 26.55
CA VAL A 141 -7.40 -23.31 26.00
C VAL A 141 -8.83 -22.81 25.74
N TRP A 142 -9.69 -23.64 25.17
CA TRP A 142 -11.08 -23.27 24.88
C TRP A 142 -11.93 -23.07 26.14
N SER A 143 -11.68 -23.87 27.18
CA SER A 143 -12.41 -23.82 28.45
C SER A 143 -11.98 -22.64 29.31
N ASP A 144 -10.67 -22.41 29.42
CA ASP A 144 -10.10 -21.60 30.50
C ASP A 144 -9.74 -20.17 30.05
N TYR A 145 -9.68 -19.94 28.73
CA TYR A 145 -9.35 -18.63 28.16
C TYR A 145 -10.53 -17.98 27.45
N PRO A 146 -10.57 -16.63 27.42
CA PRO A 146 -11.59 -15.87 26.70
C PRO A 146 -11.34 -15.91 25.17
N VAL A 147 -11.42 -17.10 24.57
CA VAL A 147 -11.17 -17.32 23.14
C VAL A 147 -12.13 -16.50 22.27
N ILE A 148 -13.42 -16.43 22.63
CA ILE A 148 -14.42 -15.67 21.87
C ILE A 148 -14.07 -14.17 21.81
N PRO A 149 -13.79 -13.48 22.95
CA PRO A 149 -13.25 -12.12 22.92
C PRO A 149 -11.97 -11.96 22.10
N CYS A 150 -11.05 -12.92 22.14
CA CYS A 150 -9.82 -12.88 21.35
C CYS A 150 -10.09 -12.95 19.85
N LEU A 151 -10.99 -13.84 19.43
CA LEU A 151 -11.43 -13.94 18.03
C LEU A 151 -12.13 -12.65 17.58
N ALA A 152 -13.00 -12.08 18.43
CA ALA A 152 -13.64 -10.80 18.16
C ALA A 152 -12.60 -9.67 18.01
N ALA A 153 -11.57 -9.65 18.86
CA ALA A 153 -10.47 -8.69 18.77
C ALA A 153 -9.66 -8.86 17.49
N LEU A 154 -9.37 -10.09 17.06
CA LEU A 154 -8.70 -10.38 15.79
C LEU A 154 -9.52 -9.94 14.56
N ILE A 155 -10.83 -10.18 14.60
CA ILE A 155 -11.76 -9.72 13.56
C ILE A 155 -11.75 -8.18 13.52
N ALA A 156 -11.89 -7.51 14.66
CA ALA A 156 -11.82 -6.06 14.75
C ALA A 156 -10.48 -5.51 14.25
N ALA A 157 -9.35 -6.13 14.63
CA ALA A 157 -8.03 -5.78 14.15
C ALA A 157 -7.90 -5.94 12.64
N THR A 158 -8.52 -6.98 12.05
CA THR A 158 -8.58 -7.17 10.60
C THR A 158 -9.28 -5.99 9.92
N PHE A 159 -10.41 -5.53 10.45
CA PHE A 159 -11.08 -4.33 9.92
C PHE A 159 -10.25 -3.07 10.07
N VAL A 160 -9.61 -2.87 11.23
CA VAL A 160 -8.78 -1.70 11.52
C VAL A 160 -7.57 -1.66 10.59
N PHE A 161 -6.76 -2.72 10.55
CA PHE A 161 -5.60 -2.79 9.65
C PHE A 161 -6.01 -2.76 8.18
N GLY A 162 -7.09 -3.47 7.82
CA GLY A 162 -7.64 -3.43 6.48
C GLY A 162 -7.99 -2.00 6.06
N LYS A 163 -8.62 -1.21 6.92
CA LYS A 163 -8.94 0.21 6.66
C LYS A 163 -7.68 1.09 6.60
N ILE A 164 -6.71 0.85 7.49
CA ILE A 164 -5.43 1.59 7.52
C ILE A 164 -4.65 1.41 6.22
N PHE A 165 -4.62 0.18 5.68
CA PHE A 165 -3.87 -0.13 4.47
C PHE A 165 -4.68 -0.05 3.18
N SER A 166 -6.01 0.07 3.27
CA SER A 166 -6.89 0.18 2.10
C SER A 166 -6.40 1.30 1.19
N PRO A 167 -6.29 1.05 -0.14
CA PRO A 167 -6.03 2.13 -1.06
C PRO A 167 -7.14 3.17 -0.91
N PRO A 168 -6.82 4.48 -0.92
CA PRO A 168 -7.85 5.50 -0.87
C PRO A 168 -8.83 5.24 -2.03
N PRO A 169 -10.13 5.49 -1.81
CA PRO A 169 -11.09 5.41 -2.90
C PRO A 169 -10.56 6.26 -4.06
N PRO A 170 -10.76 5.84 -5.33
CA PRO A 170 -10.38 6.69 -6.45
C PRO A 170 -11.02 8.05 -6.21
N LEU A 171 -10.19 9.08 -6.06
CA LEU A 171 -10.65 10.45 -6.16
C LEU A 171 -11.43 10.49 -7.47
N SER A 172 -12.74 10.75 -7.40
CA SER A 172 -13.50 11.07 -8.59
C SER A 172 -12.69 12.14 -9.31
N ASP A 173 -12.24 11.83 -10.52
CA ASP A 173 -11.53 12.74 -11.41
C ASP A 173 -12.46 13.92 -11.70
N GLY A 174 -12.52 14.88 -10.77
CA GLY A 174 -13.42 16.02 -10.79
C GLY A 174 -12.70 17.36 -10.79
N LEU A 175 -11.36 17.37 -10.84
CA LEU A 175 -10.55 18.59 -10.89
C LEU A 175 -9.29 18.44 -11.77
N VAL A 176 -9.37 17.68 -12.86
CA VAL A 176 -8.52 17.96 -14.02
C VAL A 176 -9.33 18.91 -14.90
N GLY A 177 -9.13 20.21 -14.67
CA GLY A 177 -9.59 21.25 -15.57
C GLY A 177 -9.12 20.91 -16.98
N GLU A 178 -10.09 20.70 -17.86
CA GLU A 178 -9.91 20.34 -19.24
C GLU A 178 -9.36 21.54 -20.02
N ASN A 179 -8.09 21.89 -19.80
CA ASN A 179 -7.33 22.71 -20.73
C ASN A 179 -6.83 21.79 -21.86
N ARG A 180 -7.79 21.27 -22.65
CA ARG A 180 -7.53 20.92 -24.04
C ARG A 180 -7.22 22.23 -24.76
N LEU A 181 -5.94 22.53 -24.91
CA LEU A 181 -5.51 23.32 -26.06
C LEU A 181 -5.90 22.53 -27.31
N ASP A 182 -7.04 22.95 -27.86
CA ASP A 182 -7.61 22.55 -29.12
C ASP A 182 -6.62 22.83 -30.26
N CYS A 183 -5.81 21.82 -30.60
CA CYS A 183 -5.04 21.77 -31.85
C CYS A 183 -5.83 21.08 -32.98
N ARG A 184 -7.16 21.24 -33.02
CA ARG A 184 -7.99 20.87 -34.17
C ARG A 184 -9.04 21.92 -34.47
N ARG A 185 -8.61 23.13 -34.83
CA ARG A 185 -9.44 24.02 -35.67
C ARG A 185 -9.26 23.65 -37.15
N PRO A 186 -10.33 23.22 -37.85
CA PRO A 186 -10.35 23.23 -39.30
C PRO A 186 -10.39 24.69 -39.77
N LEU A 187 -9.57 25.01 -40.77
CA LEU A 187 -9.66 26.27 -41.52
C LEU A 187 -11.11 26.47 -42.01
N THR A 188 -11.78 27.46 -41.43
CA THR A 188 -13.08 27.95 -41.83
C THR A 188 -13.05 28.39 -43.29
N ARG A 189 -13.89 27.76 -44.13
CA ARG A 189 -14.24 28.25 -45.47
C ARG A 189 -14.85 29.65 -45.38
N PRO A 190 -14.50 30.60 -46.26
CA PRO A 190 -15.28 31.82 -46.41
C PRO A 190 -16.48 31.57 -47.33
N ARG A 191 -17.68 31.89 -46.86
CA ARG A 191 -18.86 32.16 -47.71
C ARG A 191 -19.15 33.65 -47.62
N THR A 192 -19.02 34.35 -48.74
CA THR A 192 -20.07 35.19 -49.36
C THR A 192 -19.41 36.15 -50.36
N PHE A 193 -19.74 36.02 -51.65
CA PHE A 193 -20.22 37.18 -52.41
C PHE A 193 -20.97 36.72 -53.66
N ARG A 194 -22.26 37.03 -53.68
CA ARG A 194 -23.22 36.75 -54.73
C ARG A 194 -23.13 37.90 -55.74
N ARG A 195 -22.66 37.65 -56.97
CA ARG A 195 -22.92 38.56 -58.10
C ARG A 195 -23.70 37.83 -59.19
N HIS A 196 -24.94 38.26 -59.36
CA HIS A 196 -25.70 38.12 -60.60
C HIS A 196 -25.06 39.00 -61.67
N THR A 197 -24.65 38.42 -62.81
CA THR A 197 -24.74 39.11 -64.11
C THR A 197 -24.77 38.09 -65.26
N ARG A 198 -25.46 38.48 -66.33
CA ARG A 198 -26.09 37.68 -67.38
C ARG A 198 -25.11 37.14 -68.45
N LEU A 199 -25.42 35.93 -68.93
CA LEU A 199 -25.68 35.58 -70.34
C LEU A 199 -25.16 36.54 -71.43
N VAL A 200 -24.14 36.13 -72.20
CA VAL A 200 -23.94 36.31 -73.68
C VAL A 200 -22.93 35.23 -74.14
N ARG A 201 -23.38 34.15 -74.79
CA ARG A 201 -23.26 33.81 -76.22
C ARG A 201 -21.84 33.49 -76.77
N GLN A 202 -21.68 32.20 -77.15
CA GLN A 202 -21.11 31.64 -78.40
C GLN A 202 -19.72 32.09 -78.92
N ILE A 203 -18.81 31.13 -79.16
CA ILE A 203 -18.27 30.65 -80.47
C ILE A 203 -17.07 29.68 -80.21
N PRO A 204 -16.82 28.63 -81.04
CA PRO A 204 -15.89 27.52 -80.77
C PRO A 204 -14.56 27.59 -81.60
N PRO A 205 -13.82 26.50 -81.91
CA PRO A 205 -12.42 26.28 -81.52
C PRO A 205 -11.37 26.40 -82.67
N ALA A 206 -10.07 26.39 -82.34
CA ALA A 206 -8.95 26.16 -83.28
C ALA A 206 -7.76 25.56 -82.47
N SER A 207 -7.32 24.31 -82.71
CA SER A 207 -6.18 23.89 -83.58
C SER A 207 -4.90 24.70 -83.32
N ASP A 208 -3.68 24.22 -83.20
CA ASP A 208 -2.94 22.96 -83.41
C ASP A 208 -1.62 23.15 -82.62
N ARG A 209 -1.10 22.18 -81.86
CA ARG A 209 -0.01 21.25 -82.22
C ARG A 209 1.18 21.81 -83.04
N HIS A 210 2.39 21.37 -82.63
CA HIS A 210 3.75 21.57 -83.20
C HIS A 210 4.46 22.86 -82.77
N ALA A 211 5.76 22.94 -82.46
CA ALA A 211 6.93 22.05 -82.57
C ALA A 211 7.97 22.54 -81.52
N ASP A 212 8.67 21.67 -80.81
CA ASP A 212 10.05 21.22 -81.11
C ASP A 212 11.08 22.38 -81.24
N PHE A 213 11.94 22.55 -80.23
CA PHE A 213 13.28 23.10 -80.46
C PHE A 213 14.31 22.55 -79.46
N ARG A 214 15.31 21.87 -80.02
CA ARG A 214 16.51 21.28 -79.41
C ARG A 214 17.55 22.32 -78.96
N ARG A 215 18.47 21.83 -78.11
CA ARG A 215 19.96 22.00 -78.06
C ARG A 215 20.38 22.22 -76.60
N THR A 216 21.03 21.32 -75.86
CA THR A 216 22.39 20.74 -75.99
C THR A 216 23.46 21.70 -76.53
N ALA A 217 24.22 22.31 -75.60
CA ALA A 217 25.70 22.40 -75.58
C ALA A 217 26.16 23.50 -74.61
N ASN A 218 26.65 23.11 -73.43
CA ASN A 218 27.98 23.40 -72.88
C ASN A 218 28.09 22.89 -71.45
#